data_AF-R7J0Q3-F1
#
_entry.id   AF-R7J0Q3-F1
#
_cell.length_a   1.000
_cell.length_b   1.000
_cell.length_c   1.000
_cell.angle_alpha   90.00
_cell.angle_beta   90.00
_cell.angle_gamma   90.00
#
_symmetry.space_group_name_H-M   'P 1'
#
loop_
_entity.id
_entity.type
_entity.pdbx_description
1 polymer ?
#
loop_
_entity_poly.entity_id
_entity_poly.type
_entity_poly.pdbx_seq_one_letter_code
_entity_poly.pdbx_strand_id
1 'polypeptide(L)'
;MIDERPEDWDGSTPGDFEMDTIVGRDGKGAIVTLVEKNTNFTFGRVLPEGKNAKALAKAIVAMMLPYIGKIRSITTDNGSEFAEHRYIAKRLKTKIFFAHPYS
;
A
#
# COMPACT_ATOMS: atom_id res chain seq x y z
N MET A 1 -16.22 -2.95 -0.49
CA MET A 1 -16.16 -3.58 0.86
C MET A 1 -14.81 -4.30 1.02
N ILE A 2 -14.32 -4.52 2.25
CA ILE A 2 -13.05 -5.23 2.56
C ILE A 2 -13.35 -6.21 3.71
N ASP A 3 -13.88 -7.38 3.38
CA ASP A 3 -14.57 -8.21 4.38
C ASP A 3 -13.63 -8.88 5.40
N GLU A 4 -12.36 -9.07 5.03
CA GLU A 4 -11.36 -9.67 5.93
C GLU A 4 -10.75 -8.69 6.94
N ARG A 5 -11.00 -7.39 6.77
CA ARG A 5 -10.45 -6.35 7.66
C ARG A 5 -11.36 -6.18 8.88
N PRO A 6 -10.82 -6.22 10.11
CA PRO A 6 -11.58 -5.90 11.32
C PRO A 6 -12.30 -4.55 11.20
N GLU A 7 -13.51 -4.44 11.75
CA GLU A 7 -14.35 -3.25 11.64
C GLU A 7 -13.70 -2.01 12.29
N ASP A 8 -12.97 -2.20 13.39
CA ASP A 8 -12.23 -1.16 14.12
C ASP A 8 -10.94 -0.69 13.38
N TRP A 9 -10.64 -1.29 12.23
CA TRP A 9 -9.50 -0.94 11.36
C TRP A 9 -9.97 -0.17 10.14
N ASP A 10 -10.89 0.76 10.35
CA ASP A 10 -11.49 1.62 9.33
C ASP A 10 -10.65 2.86 8.97
N GLY A 11 -9.52 3.09 9.65
CA GLY A 11 -8.68 4.27 9.52
C GLY A 11 -8.98 5.41 10.51
N SER A 12 -9.92 5.22 11.44
CA SER A 12 -10.20 6.18 12.53
C SER A 12 -9.10 6.24 13.58
N THR A 13 -8.19 5.26 13.61
CA THR A 13 -7.02 5.20 14.51
C THR A 13 -5.72 5.24 13.69
N PRO A 14 -4.67 5.92 14.16
CA PRO A 14 -3.39 5.97 13.45
C PRO A 14 -2.80 4.60 13.12
N GLY A 15 -2.25 4.49 11.92
CA GLY A 15 -1.46 3.34 11.48
C GLY A 15 -2.13 2.45 10.44
N ASP A 16 -3.35 2.76 10.03
CA ASP A 16 -3.96 2.15 8.84
C ASP A 16 -3.61 2.97 7.60
N PHE A 17 -3.01 2.31 6.63
CA PHE A 17 -2.57 2.93 5.39
C PHE A 17 -3.40 2.45 4.21
N GLU A 18 -3.69 3.35 3.28
CA GLU A 18 -4.14 3.02 1.94
C GLU A 18 -2.95 3.07 0.98
N MET A 19 -2.81 2.05 0.13
CA MET A 19 -1.74 1.93 -0.85
C MET A 19 -2.32 1.92 -2.26
N ASP A 20 -1.81 2.82 -3.10
CA ASP A 20 -2.27 3.01 -4.48
C ASP A 20 -1.08 3.29 -5.42
N THR A 21 -1.33 3.25 -6.74
CA THR A 21 -0.39 3.71 -7.75
C THR A 21 -0.97 4.80 -8.64
N ILE A 22 -0.24 5.90 -8.76
CA ILE A 22 -0.49 6.94 -9.75
C ILE A 22 0.32 6.60 -10.99
N VAL A 23 -0.35 6.51 -12.13
CA VAL A 23 0.27 6.21 -13.43
C VAL A 23 0.26 7.47 -14.27
N GLY A 24 1.41 7.83 -14.82
CA GLY A 24 1.48 8.94 -15.76
C GLY A 24 0.72 8.65 -17.06
N ARG A 25 0.39 9.71 -17.79
CA ARG A 25 -0.29 9.61 -19.10
C ARG A 25 0.48 8.67 -20.03
N ASP A 26 -0.26 7.89 -20.81
CA ASP A 26 0.29 6.88 -21.74
C ASP A 26 1.15 5.80 -21.06
N GLY A 27 0.93 5.55 -19.76
CA GLY A 27 1.72 4.58 -18.98
C GLY A 27 3.15 5.03 -18.69
N LYS A 28 3.47 6.31 -18.92
CA LYS A 28 4.83 6.84 -18.73
C LYS A 28 5.05 7.27 -17.28
N GLY A 29 5.80 6.44 -16.56
CA GLY A 29 6.14 6.66 -15.17
C GLY A 29 5.01 6.22 -14.22
N ALA A 30 5.41 5.83 -13.02
CA ALA A 30 4.48 5.49 -11.96
C ALA A 30 5.02 5.99 -10.61
N ILE A 31 4.11 6.28 -9.69
CA ILE A 31 4.39 6.63 -8.30
C ILE A 31 3.55 5.68 -7.45
N VAL A 32 4.16 5.04 -6.46
CA VAL A 32 3.40 4.39 -5.39
C VAL A 32 3.15 5.39 -4.28
N THR A 33 1.93 5.40 -3.75
CA THR A 33 1.54 6.21 -2.60
C THR A 33 1.14 5.31 -1.43
N LEU A 34 1.46 5.77 -0.21
CA LEU A 34 0.88 5.23 1.01
C LEU A 34 0.30 6.39 1.83
N VAL A 35 -1.01 6.40 2.02
CA VAL A 35 -1.75 7.44 2.75
C VAL A 35 -2.16 6.89 4.11
N GLU A 36 -1.70 7.52 5.18
CA GLU A 36 -2.18 7.21 6.54
C GLU A 36 -3.59 7.78 6.70
N LYS A 37 -4.57 6.91 6.94
CA LYS A 37 -6.00 7.25 6.82
C LYS A 37 -6.50 8.22 7.89
N ASN A 38 -5.90 8.25 9.07
CA ASN A 38 -6.35 9.12 10.16
C ASN A 38 -5.90 10.57 9.97
N THR A 39 -4.67 10.77 9.49
CA THR A 39 -3.99 12.06 9.40
C THR A 39 -3.87 12.60 7.98
N ASN A 40 -4.18 11.78 6.96
CA ASN A 40 -3.89 12.00 5.54
C ASN A 40 -2.39 12.21 5.23
N PHE A 41 -1.50 11.84 6.16
CA PHE A 41 -0.07 11.91 5.92
C PHE A 41 0.31 10.95 4.79
N THR A 42 0.92 11.48 3.73
CA THR A 42 1.13 10.74 2.48
C THR A 42 2.61 10.56 2.19
N PHE A 43 2.99 9.31 1.95
CA PHE A 43 4.27 8.94 1.35
C PHE A 43 4.09 8.76 -0.15
N GLY A 44 5.09 9.17 -0.93
CA GLY A 44 5.13 8.97 -2.37
C GLY A 44 6.52 8.59 -2.85
N ARG A 45 6.60 7.61 -3.75
CA ARG A 45 7.87 7.22 -4.37
C ARG A 45 7.72 6.92 -5.84
N VAL A 46 8.55 7.59 -6.66
CA VAL A 46 8.67 7.29 -8.09
C VAL A 46 9.15 5.85 -8.27
N LEU A 47 8.56 5.15 -9.24
CA LEU A 47 8.87 3.79 -9.63
C LEU A 47 9.57 3.80 -11.00
N PRO A 48 10.91 3.73 -11.05
CA PRO A 48 11.66 3.74 -12.31
C PRO A 48 11.30 2.55 -13.23
N GLU A 49 10.92 1.43 -12.63
CA GLU A 49 10.52 0.20 -13.32
C GLU A 49 8.99 0.12 -13.55
N GLY A 50 8.27 1.24 -13.35
CA GLY A 50 6.82 1.31 -13.49
C GLY A 50 6.09 0.37 -12.51
N LYS A 51 5.03 -0.28 -13.01
CA LYS A 51 4.17 -1.21 -12.25
C LYS A 51 4.77 -2.59 -11.96
N ASN A 52 6.10 -2.76 -12.10
CA ASN A 52 6.75 -4.02 -11.79
C ASN A 52 6.54 -4.38 -10.30
N ALA A 53 5.82 -5.46 -10.03
CA ALA A 53 5.41 -5.83 -8.67
C ALA A 53 6.59 -6.04 -7.71
N LYS A 54 7.70 -6.62 -8.18
CA LYS A 54 8.90 -6.85 -7.35
C LYS A 54 9.62 -5.54 -7.02
N ALA A 55 9.77 -4.67 -8.01
CA ALA A 55 10.40 -3.36 -7.82
C ALA A 55 9.57 -2.49 -6.87
N LEU A 56 8.25 -2.43 -7.10
CA LEU A 56 7.29 -1.73 -6.25
C LEU A 56 7.35 -2.23 -4.81
N ALA A 57 7.31 -3.54 -4.59
CA ALA A 57 7.34 -4.11 -3.24
C ALA A 57 8.64 -3.77 -2.49
N LYS A 58 9.79 -3.79 -3.17
CA LYS A 58 11.06 -3.33 -2.60
C LYS A 58 11.05 -1.84 -2.27
N ALA A 59 10.47 -1.02 -3.15
CA ALA A 59 10.38 0.42 -2.97
C ALA A 59 9.54 0.77 -1.73
N ILE A 60 8.41 0.10 -1.54
CA ILE A 60 7.54 0.24 -0.36
C ILE A 60 8.27 -0.21 0.90
N VAL A 61 8.88 -1.40 0.89
CA VAL A 61 9.58 -1.89 2.08
C VAL A 61 10.69 -0.93 2.50
N ALA A 62 11.47 -0.42 1.56
CA ALA A 62 12.52 0.54 1.86
C ALA A 62 11.97 1.88 2.38
N MET A 63 10.85 2.36 1.84
CA MET A 63 10.20 3.59 2.27
C MET A 63 9.59 3.47 3.67
N MET A 64 9.01 2.32 3.99
CA MET A 64 8.22 2.11 5.21
C MET A 64 9.02 1.42 6.34
N LEU A 65 10.26 1.01 6.09
CA LEU A 65 11.10 0.32 7.08
C LEU A 65 11.24 1.07 8.41
N PRO A 66 11.39 2.42 8.45
CA PRO A 66 11.48 3.16 9.72
C PRO A 66 10.19 3.13 10.55
N TYR A 67 9.06 2.73 9.97
CA TYR A 67 7.73 2.78 10.59
C TYR A 67 7.22 1.41 11.04
N ILE A 68 8.06 0.37 11.02
CA ILE A 68 7.71 -0.94 11.57
C ILE A 68 7.25 -0.79 13.04
N GLY A 69 6.11 -1.39 13.38
CA GLY A 69 5.45 -1.22 14.68
C GLY A 69 4.51 -0.02 14.78
N LYS A 70 4.48 0.86 13.77
CA LYS A 70 3.49 1.94 13.60
C LYS A 70 2.49 1.67 12.49
N ILE A 71 2.72 0.64 11.66
CA ILE A 71 1.84 0.23 10.56
C ILE A 71 0.95 -0.90 11.07
N ARG A 72 -0.29 -0.56 11.41
CA ARG A 72 -1.31 -1.52 11.85
C ARG A 72 -1.81 -2.35 10.68
N SER A 73 -2.19 -1.69 9.58
CA SER A 73 -2.64 -2.35 8.37
C SER A 73 -2.32 -1.54 7.11
N ILE A 74 -2.33 -2.22 5.97
CA ILE A 74 -2.32 -1.62 4.63
C ILE A 74 -3.53 -2.17 3.87
N THR A 75 -4.26 -1.30 3.19
CA THR A 75 -5.35 -1.68 2.28
C THR A 75 -4.96 -1.27 0.86
N THR A 76 -5.26 -2.10 -0.12
CA THR A 76 -4.99 -1.81 -1.54
C THR A 76 -6.03 -2.49 -2.43
N ASP A 77 -6.03 -2.19 -3.73
CA ASP A 77 -6.85 -2.92 -4.70
C ASP A 77 -6.19 -4.24 -5.14
N ASN A 78 -6.90 -5.04 -5.94
CA ASN A 78 -6.36 -6.28 -6.50
C ASN A 78 -5.49 -6.06 -7.75
N GLY A 79 -4.83 -4.90 -7.86
CA GLY A 79 -3.93 -4.56 -8.95
C GLY A 79 -2.76 -5.54 -9.06
N SER A 80 -2.40 -5.91 -10.29
CA SER A 80 -1.32 -6.85 -10.60
C SER A 80 0.06 -6.41 -10.06
N GLU A 81 0.25 -5.09 -9.94
CA GLU A 81 1.42 -4.46 -9.33
C GLU A 81 1.58 -4.80 -7.85
N PHE A 82 0.52 -5.24 -7.17
CA PHE A 82 0.52 -5.63 -5.76
C PHE A 82 0.60 -7.15 -5.55
N ALA A 83 0.93 -7.92 -6.60
CA ALA A 83 1.09 -9.37 -6.51
C ALA A 83 2.11 -9.82 -5.43
N GLU A 84 3.09 -8.99 -5.11
CA GLU A 84 4.12 -9.24 -4.10
C GLU A 84 3.72 -8.75 -2.67
N HIS A 85 2.43 -8.53 -2.40
CA HIS A 85 1.91 -8.10 -1.10
C HIS A 85 2.39 -8.95 0.09
N ARG A 86 2.53 -10.28 -0.09
CA ARG A 86 3.02 -11.17 0.98
C ARG A 86 4.44 -10.82 1.42
N TYR A 87 5.29 -10.40 0.47
CA TYR A 87 6.63 -9.93 0.77
C TYR A 87 6.60 -8.63 1.58
N ILE A 88 5.74 -7.68 1.19
CA ILE A 88 5.54 -6.41 1.90
C ILE A 88 5.06 -6.67 3.34
N ALA A 89 3.98 -7.45 3.49
CA ALA A 89 3.39 -7.80 4.78
C ALA A 89 4.42 -8.43 5.73
N LYS A 90 5.19 -9.40 5.23
CA LYS A 90 6.24 -10.08 6.00
C LYS A 90 7.35 -9.13 6.43
N ARG A 91 7.84 -8.27 5.53
CA ARG A 91 8.96 -7.36 5.82
C ARG A 91 8.57 -6.22 6.75
N LEU A 92 7.35 -5.71 6.63
CA LEU A 92 6.85 -4.61 7.46
C LEU A 92 6.17 -5.10 8.75
N LYS A 93 6.02 -6.41 8.94
CA LYS A 93 5.34 -7.03 10.09
C LYS A 93 3.92 -6.49 10.27
N THR A 94 3.18 -6.39 9.17
CA THR A 94 1.83 -5.82 9.12
C THR A 94 0.86 -6.73 8.35
N LYS A 95 -0.43 -6.37 8.34
CA LYS A 95 -1.47 -7.03 7.56
C LYS A 95 -1.78 -6.23 6.31
N ILE A 96 -2.01 -6.91 5.19
CA ILE A 96 -2.46 -6.29 3.95
C ILE A 96 -3.83 -6.86 3.60
N PHE A 97 -4.77 -5.97 3.33
CA PHE A 97 -6.13 -6.30 2.93
C PHE A 97 -6.40 -5.78 1.52
N PHE A 98 -7.32 -6.44 0.83
CA PHE A 98 -7.69 -6.13 -0.54
C PHE A 98 -9.13 -5.62 -0.61
N ALA A 99 -9.33 -4.51 -1.31
CA ALA A 99 -10.66 -4.07 -1.71
C ALA A 99 -11.23 -5.04 -2.74
N HIS A 100 -12.52 -5.34 -2.61
CA HIS A 100 -13.23 -6.12 -3.63
C HIS A 100 -13.16 -5.42 -4.99
N PRO A 101 -12.85 -6.16 -6.07
CA PRO A 101 -13.02 -5.61 -7.41
C PRO A 101 -14.53 -5.37 -7.61
N TYR A 102 -14.88 -4.11 -7.88
CA TYR A 102 -16.25 -3.60 -8.03
C TYR A 102 -17.03 -3.54 -6.71
N SER A 103 -17.28 -2.31 -6.27
CA SER A 103 -18.23 -1.93 -5.23
C SER A 103 -19.02 -0.71 -5.69
#